data_AF-A0A1V6D2S6-F1
#
_entry.id   AF-A0A1V6D2S6-F1
#
_cell.length_a   1.000
_cell.length_b   1.000
_cell.length_c   1.000
_cell.angle_alpha   90.00
_cell.angle_beta   90.00
_cell.angle_gamma   90.00
#
_symmetry.space_group_name_H-M   'P 1'
#
loop_
_entity.id
_entity.type
_entity.pdbx_description
1 polymer ?
#
loop_
_entity_poly.entity_id
_entity_poly.type
_entity_poly.pdbx_seq_one_letter_code
_entity_poly.pdbx_strand_id
1 'polypeptide(L)'
;MKKLHELRVPSCVRFLLSVLPLLALAHLAPAEQDGAKVLFDFEKDALGEGWTAGGDLRASREPAVGEGASGQALRLAAGGSGGVYTKPAGVPADWNEFSHVTFRACPVLAAGDAPVVMEVQVLEGDGRTRFWRKIELARGGWQSVEVRLAAMRWSAGRVPQWDAVSRLGFYLRSKGEVWIDDVAVRPAGPRAAQWSPKELALLAFGADKAGKTRPVANNDLLLLSDAPELDADKLAAHLARVAQAVYADFPQAGARRAPVGLLVFADRKEYQDFTLRLANELASQATAPKSDGYTLQGIATSYYHPQAGTLRPTYTHEYVHALLGRTLRLQNSGEWLQEGLAVRYQLRFHPQANVGEIIRQGLGDANFRLPLATLCNGRSVPMNRYWQAMTVADMLLGHERYSKRVPALLEAISKAGSTDLGPHLQPVLETSWEHLEADWRLWCEKKYQERNR
;
A
#
# COMPACT_ATOMS: atom_id res chain seq x y z
N MET A 1 -62.07 35.26 20.70
CA MET A 1 -62.79 33.99 20.40
C MET A 1 -61.86 33.18 19.50
N LYS A 2 -61.04 32.26 20.04
CA LYS A 2 -61.27 30.82 20.27
C LYS A 2 -61.58 29.99 18.99
N LYS A 3 -60.67 29.02 18.75
CA LYS A 3 -60.77 27.73 17.99
C LYS A 3 -60.54 27.77 16.48
N LEU A 4 -59.90 26.79 15.82
CA LEU A 4 -59.00 25.68 16.19
C LEU A 4 -58.40 25.12 14.87
N HIS A 5 -57.28 24.40 15.00
CA HIS A 5 -56.50 23.59 14.04
C HIS A 5 -57.16 23.02 12.76
N GLU A 6 -56.35 22.92 11.70
CA GLU A 6 -56.04 21.61 11.07
C GLU A 6 -54.72 21.62 10.26
N LEU A 7 -53.93 20.55 10.46
CA LEU A 7 -52.65 20.22 9.81
C LEU A 7 -52.88 19.60 8.43
N ARG A 8 -52.00 19.89 7.45
CA ARG A 8 -51.67 18.96 6.34
C ARG A 8 -50.18 18.98 5.95
N VAL A 9 -49.54 17.87 6.34
CA VAL A 9 -48.40 17.09 5.85
C VAL A 9 -47.61 17.57 4.61
N PRO A 10 -46.25 17.57 4.65
CA PRO A 10 -45.39 17.78 3.49
C PRO A 10 -45.05 16.49 2.72
N SER A 11 -45.05 16.67 1.41
CA SER A 11 -44.41 15.95 0.30
C SER A 11 -43.42 14.82 0.66
N CYS A 12 -43.89 13.58 0.55
CA CYS A 12 -43.08 12.39 0.31
C CYS A 12 -43.57 11.72 -0.97
N VAL A 13 -42.67 10.98 -1.65
CA VAL A 13 -42.93 10.02 -2.76
C VAL A 13 -42.70 10.56 -4.19
N ARG A 14 -41.45 10.47 -4.67
CA ARG A 14 -41.00 9.74 -5.89
C ARG A 14 -39.70 10.33 -6.48
N PHE A 15 -38.57 9.80 -6.03
CA PHE A 15 -37.37 9.66 -6.87
C PHE A 15 -36.88 8.22 -6.71
N LEU A 16 -37.41 7.35 -7.56
CA LEU A 16 -37.03 5.97 -7.79
C LEU A 16 -36.82 5.91 -9.31
N LEU A 17 -35.76 5.21 -9.76
CA LEU A 17 -35.10 5.23 -11.09
C LEU A 17 -33.90 6.19 -11.08
N SER A 18 -32.64 5.78 -11.23
CA SER A 18 -32.09 4.53 -11.76
C SER A 18 -30.60 4.48 -11.41
N VAL A 19 -30.23 3.69 -10.40
CA VAL A 19 -28.84 3.22 -10.19
C VAL A 19 -28.80 1.80 -10.76
N LEU A 20 -28.52 1.71 -12.06
CA LEU A 20 -28.10 0.45 -12.68
C LEU A 20 -26.63 0.24 -12.29
N PRO A 21 -26.26 -0.87 -11.64
CA PRO A 21 -24.86 -1.26 -11.63
C PRO A 21 -24.52 -1.70 -13.06
N LEU A 22 -23.49 -1.08 -13.65
CA LEU A 22 -22.78 -1.64 -14.79
C LEU A 22 -22.16 -2.97 -14.33
N LEU A 23 -22.95 -4.04 -14.37
CA LEU A 23 -22.46 -5.40 -14.56
C LEU A 23 -21.98 -5.48 -16.02
N ALA A 24 -20.78 -4.96 -16.28
CA ALA A 24 -20.06 -5.34 -17.47
C ALA A 24 -19.69 -6.81 -17.30
N LEU A 25 -20.53 -7.68 -17.87
CA LEU A 25 -20.20 -9.05 -18.23
C LEU A 25 -18.92 -9.00 -19.07
N ALA A 26 -17.79 -9.29 -18.42
CA ALA A 26 -16.64 -9.79 -19.14
C ALA A 26 -17.04 -11.14 -19.72
N HIS A 27 -17.36 -11.18 -21.01
CA HIS A 27 -17.32 -12.43 -21.76
C HIS A 27 -15.88 -12.93 -21.71
N LEU A 28 -15.63 -13.83 -20.76
CA LEU A 28 -14.44 -14.65 -20.67
C LEU A 28 -14.31 -15.41 -22.00
N ALA A 29 -13.24 -15.12 -22.73
CA ALA A 29 -12.71 -16.06 -23.70
C ALA A 29 -12.50 -17.42 -23.00
N PRO A 30 -12.68 -18.56 -23.70
CA PRO A 30 -12.46 -19.86 -23.09
C PRO A 30 -11.04 -19.92 -22.52
N ALA A 31 -10.95 -20.30 -21.24
CA ALA A 31 -9.70 -20.45 -20.52
C ALA A 31 -8.82 -21.46 -21.25
N GLU A 32 -7.62 -21.03 -21.66
CA GLU A 32 -6.52 -21.93 -21.94
C GLU A 32 -6.25 -22.73 -20.66
N GLN A 33 -6.63 -24.01 -20.66
CA GLN A 33 -6.12 -25.02 -19.73
C GLN A 33 -4.61 -25.23 -19.98
N ASP A 34 -3.73 -25.44 -19.02
CA ASP A 34 -3.78 -25.22 -17.58
C ASP A 34 -2.33 -25.35 -17.09
N GLY A 35 -1.66 -24.21 -16.86
CA GLY A 35 -0.30 -24.17 -16.31
C GLY A 35 -0.27 -24.03 -14.79
N ALA A 36 -1.42 -24.14 -14.12
CA ALA A 36 -1.51 -23.95 -12.69
C ALA A 36 -0.71 -25.02 -11.94
N LYS A 37 0.12 -24.56 -11.00
CA LYS A 37 0.86 -25.43 -10.10
C LYS A 37 0.03 -25.60 -8.82
N VAL A 38 -0.54 -26.79 -8.65
CA VAL A 38 -1.24 -27.16 -7.41
C VAL A 38 -0.25 -27.13 -6.26
N LEU A 39 -0.63 -26.41 -5.19
CA LEU A 39 0.09 -26.35 -3.93
C LEU A 39 -0.53 -27.32 -2.91
N PHE A 40 -1.87 -27.36 -2.83
CA PHE A 40 -2.60 -28.19 -1.87
C PHE A 40 -3.92 -28.70 -2.46
N ASP A 41 -4.09 -30.02 -2.47
CA ASP A 41 -5.31 -30.75 -2.86
C ASP A 41 -6.00 -31.44 -1.67
N PHE A 42 -5.39 -31.38 -0.49
CA PHE A 42 -5.88 -31.97 0.78
C PHE A 42 -6.21 -33.47 0.75
N GLU A 43 -5.82 -34.24 -0.28
CA GLU A 43 -6.21 -35.64 -0.41
C GLU A 43 -5.46 -36.59 0.54
N LYS A 44 -4.17 -36.32 0.79
CA LYS A 44 -3.27 -37.28 1.47
C LYS A 44 -2.81 -36.79 2.83
N ASP A 45 -2.26 -35.59 2.87
CA ASP A 45 -1.48 -35.12 4.02
C ASP A 45 -2.36 -34.73 5.21
N ALA A 46 -1.89 -35.02 6.41
CA ALA A 46 -2.56 -34.57 7.62
C ALA A 46 -2.33 -33.07 7.81
N LEU A 47 -3.35 -32.30 8.18
CA LEU A 47 -3.22 -30.84 8.34
C LEU A 47 -2.12 -30.46 9.35
N GLY A 48 -1.92 -31.25 10.42
CA GLY A 48 -0.88 -30.99 11.42
C GLY A 48 0.55 -31.02 10.88
N GLU A 49 0.78 -31.68 9.74
CA GLU A 49 2.11 -31.78 9.11
C GLU A 49 2.45 -30.49 8.34
N GLY A 50 1.48 -29.93 7.61
CA GLY A 50 1.68 -28.79 6.71
C GLY A 50 1.10 -27.45 7.17
N TRP A 51 0.23 -27.42 8.19
CA TRP A 51 -0.55 -26.24 8.55
C TRP A 51 -0.51 -25.92 10.04
N THR A 52 -0.88 -24.69 10.39
CA THR A 52 -1.03 -24.20 11.76
C THR A 52 -2.23 -23.27 11.83
N ALA A 53 -3.16 -23.56 12.74
CA ALA A 53 -4.33 -22.73 13.00
C ALA A 53 -4.09 -21.81 14.20
N GLY A 54 -4.77 -20.66 14.22
CA GLY A 54 -4.75 -19.72 15.34
C GLY A 54 -5.99 -18.83 15.38
N GLY A 55 -6.26 -18.27 16.55
CA GLY A 55 -7.49 -17.51 16.83
C GLY A 55 -8.70 -18.40 17.08
N ASP A 56 -9.90 -17.83 16.95
CA ASP A 56 -11.17 -18.55 17.13
C ASP A 56 -11.55 -19.29 15.83
N LEU A 57 -10.73 -20.27 15.46
CA LEU A 57 -10.88 -21.09 14.26
C LEU A 57 -10.64 -22.56 14.57
N ARG A 58 -11.56 -23.40 14.10
CA ARG A 58 -11.34 -24.83 13.92
C ARG A 58 -11.04 -25.11 12.44
N ALA A 59 -9.92 -25.76 12.18
CA ALA A 59 -9.55 -26.27 10.86
C ALA A 59 -9.50 -27.80 10.90
N SER A 60 -10.15 -28.46 9.95
CA SER A 60 -10.17 -29.91 9.81
C SER A 60 -10.11 -30.33 8.34
N ARG A 61 -9.57 -31.53 8.09
CA ARG A 61 -9.66 -32.20 6.79
C ARG A 61 -10.87 -33.11 6.84
N GLU A 62 -11.84 -32.86 5.98
CA GLU A 62 -13.11 -33.57 5.96
C GLU A 62 -13.53 -33.87 4.52
N PRO A 63 -14.41 -34.88 4.30
CA PRO A 63 -15.01 -35.09 2.99
C PRO A 63 -15.62 -33.79 2.45
N ALA A 64 -15.32 -33.49 1.19
CA ALA A 64 -15.88 -32.32 0.52
C ALA A 64 -17.42 -32.45 0.43
N VAL A 65 -18.16 -31.37 0.72
CA VAL A 65 -19.62 -31.35 0.74
C VAL A 65 -20.21 -30.51 -0.39
N GLY A 66 -21.42 -30.86 -0.85
CA GLY A 66 -22.15 -30.14 -1.89
C GLY A 66 -21.99 -30.72 -3.30
N GLU A 67 -22.75 -30.18 -4.25
CA GLU A 67 -22.72 -30.63 -5.65
C GLU A 67 -21.37 -30.29 -6.31
N GLY A 68 -20.81 -31.24 -7.06
CA GLY A 68 -19.48 -31.10 -7.69
C GLY A 68 -18.29 -31.24 -6.73
N ALA A 69 -18.53 -31.69 -5.50
CA ALA A 69 -17.51 -32.02 -4.51
C ALA A 69 -17.06 -33.48 -4.66
N SER A 70 -15.76 -33.75 -4.54
CA SER A 70 -15.19 -35.09 -4.41
C SER A 70 -13.98 -35.04 -3.48
N GLY A 71 -13.61 -36.16 -2.87
CA GLY A 71 -12.36 -36.24 -2.11
C GLY A 71 -12.39 -35.56 -0.74
N GLN A 72 -11.26 -35.01 -0.32
CA GLN A 72 -11.05 -34.34 0.96
C GLN A 72 -10.80 -32.85 0.76
N ALA A 73 -11.36 -32.02 1.64
CA ALA A 73 -11.16 -30.58 1.59
C ALA A 73 -10.81 -30.02 2.97
N LEU A 74 -10.22 -28.83 2.98
CA LEU A 74 -9.98 -28.06 4.19
C LEU A 74 -11.28 -27.38 4.63
N ARG A 75 -11.85 -27.84 5.73
CA ARG A 75 -12.99 -27.19 6.39
C ARG A 75 -12.50 -26.20 7.43
N LEU A 76 -13.00 -24.97 7.33
CA LEU A 76 -12.75 -23.88 8.27
C LEU A 76 -14.06 -23.47 8.93
N ALA A 77 -14.11 -23.51 10.27
CA ALA A 77 -15.25 -23.05 11.06
C ALA A 77 -14.76 -22.06 12.12
N ALA A 78 -15.26 -20.82 12.09
CA ALA A 78 -14.86 -19.77 13.04
C ALA A 78 -16.07 -19.10 13.70
N GLY A 79 -15.95 -18.78 14.99
CA GLY A 79 -16.89 -17.92 15.71
C GLY A 79 -16.74 -16.43 15.36
N GLY A 80 -15.63 -16.08 14.70
CA GLY A 80 -15.30 -14.76 14.15
C GLY A 80 -13.87 -14.39 14.51
N SER A 81 -13.02 -14.15 13.52
CA SER A 81 -11.56 -13.92 13.65
C SER A 81 -10.73 -15.16 14.02
N GLY A 82 -10.31 -15.90 12.99
CA GLY A 82 -9.24 -16.88 13.11
C GLY A 82 -8.73 -17.31 11.73
N GLY A 83 -7.53 -17.89 11.68
CA GLY A 83 -6.88 -18.25 10.43
C GLY A 83 -6.04 -19.51 10.50
N VAL A 84 -5.86 -20.14 9.34
CA VAL A 84 -4.97 -21.28 9.16
C VAL A 84 -3.91 -20.90 8.13
N TYR A 85 -2.67 -21.30 8.40
CA TYR A 85 -1.51 -20.92 7.60
C TYR A 85 -0.63 -22.13 7.33
N THR A 86 -0.03 -22.18 6.15
CA THR A 86 0.97 -23.19 5.82
C THR A 86 2.22 -23.01 6.69
N LYS A 87 2.93 -24.11 6.92
CA LYS A 87 4.32 -24.06 7.38
C LYS A 87 5.23 -23.60 6.23
N PRO A 88 6.43 -23.07 6.54
CA PRO A 88 7.31 -22.45 5.54
C PRO A 88 7.63 -23.27 4.28
N ALA A 89 7.72 -24.60 4.39
CA ALA A 89 8.13 -25.47 3.30
C ALA A 89 7.04 -25.73 2.23
N GLY A 90 5.79 -25.31 2.48
CA GLY A 90 4.64 -25.66 1.62
C GLY A 90 4.38 -24.72 0.44
N VAL A 91 5.17 -23.66 0.25
CA VAL A 91 4.89 -22.62 -0.76
C VAL A 91 6.08 -22.38 -1.68
N PRO A 92 5.87 -21.71 -2.85
CA PRO A 92 6.98 -21.34 -3.71
C PRO A 92 8.03 -20.47 -3.01
N ALA A 93 9.29 -20.64 -3.40
CA ALA A 93 10.40 -19.87 -2.86
C ALA A 93 10.42 -18.41 -3.34
N ASP A 94 9.93 -18.14 -4.56
CA ASP A 94 9.74 -16.78 -5.07
C ASP A 94 8.33 -16.61 -5.65
N TRP A 95 7.53 -15.75 -5.00
CA TRP A 95 6.17 -15.46 -5.44
C TRP A 95 6.12 -14.53 -6.65
N ASN A 96 7.23 -13.87 -7.02
CA ASN A 96 7.28 -13.01 -8.19
C ASN A 96 7.07 -13.76 -9.51
N GLU A 97 7.17 -15.09 -9.54
CA GLU A 97 6.97 -15.90 -10.77
C GLU A 97 5.50 -16.16 -11.10
N PHE A 98 4.60 -15.85 -10.16
CA PHE A 98 3.18 -16.17 -10.24
C PHE A 98 2.33 -14.90 -10.34
N SER A 99 1.19 -15.00 -11.02
CA SER A 99 0.25 -13.89 -11.17
C SER A 99 -0.96 -14.03 -10.26
N HIS A 100 -1.36 -15.25 -9.94
CA HIS A 100 -2.59 -15.56 -9.21
C HIS A 100 -2.38 -16.68 -8.18
N VAL A 101 -3.17 -16.61 -7.11
CA VAL A 101 -3.57 -17.76 -6.29
C VAL A 101 -5.00 -18.13 -6.71
N THR A 102 -5.25 -19.39 -6.99
CA THR A 102 -6.56 -19.91 -7.34
C THR A 102 -6.94 -21.03 -6.38
N PHE A 103 -8.21 -21.14 -6.04
CA PHE A 103 -8.73 -22.23 -5.20
C PHE A 103 -10.24 -22.34 -5.39
N ARG A 104 -10.82 -23.46 -4.98
CA ARG A 104 -12.26 -23.62 -4.86
C ARG A 104 -12.69 -23.34 -3.43
N ALA A 105 -13.82 -22.68 -3.26
CA ALA A 105 -14.42 -22.43 -1.96
C ALA A 105 -15.92 -22.77 -1.95
N CYS A 106 -16.40 -23.33 -0.85
CA CYS A 106 -17.82 -23.61 -0.63
C CYS A 106 -18.22 -23.10 0.75
N PRO A 107 -18.85 -21.91 0.87
CA PRO A 107 -19.37 -21.46 2.14
C PRO A 107 -20.68 -22.19 2.46
N VAL A 108 -20.90 -22.51 3.74
CA VAL A 108 -22.22 -22.99 4.19
C VAL A 108 -23.09 -21.79 4.50
N LEU A 109 -24.03 -21.52 3.58
CA LEU A 109 -24.96 -20.41 3.63
C LEU A 109 -26.36 -20.89 3.25
N ALA A 110 -27.35 -20.53 4.06
CA ALA A 110 -28.76 -20.60 3.70
C ALA A 110 -29.18 -19.35 2.90
N ALA A 111 -30.36 -19.43 2.27
CA ALA A 111 -30.92 -18.29 1.55
C ALA A 111 -31.18 -17.12 2.51
N GLY A 112 -30.57 -15.96 2.22
CA GLY A 112 -30.70 -14.74 3.03
C GLY A 112 -29.61 -14.56 4.09
N ASP A 113 -28.69 -15.51 4.25
CA ASP A 113 -27.54 -15.37 5.15
C ASP A 113 -26.58 -14.27 4.68
N ALA A 114 -25.88 -13.66 5.63
CA ALA A 114 -24.80 -12.73 5.32
C ALA A 114 -23.62 -13.47 4.65
N PRO A 115 -22.88 -12.83 3.72
CA PRO A 115 -21.71 -13.44 3.10
C PRO A 115 -20.67 -13.89 4.12
N VAL A 116 -20.02 -15.04 3.87
CA VAL A 116 -18.80 -15.40 4.60
C VAL A 116 -17.67 -14.51 4.08
N VAL A 117 -17.09 -13.71 4.99
CA VAL A 117 -15.98 -12.81 4.67
C VAL A 117 -14.69 -13.45 5.12
N MET A 118 -13.79 -13.68 4.18
CA MET A 118 -12.46 -14.25 4.44
C MET A 118 -11.35 -13.40 3.85
N GLU A 119 -10.12 -13.71 4.22
CA GLU A 119 -8.92 -13.21 3.58
C GLU A 119 -8.08 -14.35 3.05
N VAL A 120 -7.48 -14.14 1.88
CA VAL A 120 -6.27 -14.85 1.47
C VAL A 120 -5.09 -14.01 1.92
N GLN A 121 -4.20 -14.60 2.71
CA GLN A 121 -3.01 -13.94 3.23
C GLN A 121 -1.75 -14.66 2.75
N VAL A 122 -0.75 -13.89 2.34
CA VAL A 122 0.56 -14.38 1.94
C VAL A 122 1.59 -13.66 2.81
N LEU A 123 2.27 -14.39 3.68
CA LEU A 123 3.03 -13.85 4.80
C LEU A 123 4.52 -14.08 4.65
N GLU A 124 5.30 -13.11 5.10
CA GLU A 124 6.74 -13.26 5.25
C GLU A 124 7.11 -14.21 6.39
N GLY A 125 8.39 -14.58 6.46
CA GLY A 125 8.95 -15.45 7.51
C GLY A 125 8.65 -15.04 8.95
N ASP A 126 8.42 -13.74 9.20
CA ASP A 126 8.09 -13.23 10.54
C ASP A 126 6.61 -13.41 10.96
N GLY A 127 5.73 -13.80 10.02
CA GLY A 127 4.30 -13.96 10.25
C GLY A 127 3.52 -12.68 10.56
N ARG A 128 4.15 -11.50 10.49
CA ARG A 128 3.53 -10.20 10.78
C ARG A 128 3.29 -9.40 9.51
N THR A 129 4.30 -9.39 8.64
CA THR A 129 4.31 -8.65 7.38
C THR A 129 3.65 -9.51 6.31
N ARG A 130 2.63 -8.98 5.63
CA ARG A 130 1.83 -9.78 4.70
C ARG A 130 1.24 -8.98 3.54
N PHE A 131 1.07 -9.68 2.43
CA PHE A 131 0.08 -9.35 1.42
C PHE A 131 -1.25 -9.99 1.80
N TRP A 132 -2.37 -9.33 1.56
CA TRP A 132 -3.67 -9.90 1.84
C TRP A 132 -4.78 -9.40 0.91
N ARG A 133 -5.80 -10.23 0.70
CA ARG A 133 -6.97 -9.90 -0.11
C ARG A 133 -8.25 -10.29 0.62
N LYS A 134 -9.19 -9.35 0.79
CA LYS A 134 -10.55 -9.65 1.25
C LYS A 134 -11.33 -10.35 0.14
N ILE A 135 -12.02 -11.43 0.49
CA ILE A 135 -12.94 -12.19 -0.36
C ILE A 135 -14.29 -12.26 0.35
N GLU A 136 -15.37 -11.99 -0.39
CA GLU A 136 -16.75 -12.11 0.10
C GLU A 136 -17.43 -13.25 -0.65
N LEU A 137 -17.76 -14.32 0.06
CA LEU A 137 -18.44 -15.48 -0.49
C LEU A 137 -19.94 -15.33 -0.18
N ALA A 138 -20.68 -14.79 -1.14
CA ALA A 138 -22.10 -14.44 -0.98
C ALA A 138 -23.07 -15.50 -1.51
N ARG A 139 -22.56 -16.61 -2.05
CA ARG A 139 -23.34 -17.71 -2.63
C ARG A 139 -22.89 -19.02 -2.02
N GLY A 140 -23.84 -19.84 -1.59
CA GLY A 140 -23.58 -21.22 -1.17
C GLY A 140 -23.14 -22.10 -2.35
N GLY A 141 -22.51 -23.23 -2.03
CA GLY A 141 -21.98 -24.16 -3.02
C GLY A 141 -20.56 -23.82 -3.49
N TRP A 142 -19.96 -24.76 -4.23
CA TRP A 142 -18.59 -24.62 -4.73
C TRP A 142 -18.48 -23.52 -5.79
N GLN A 143 -17.50 -22.64 -5.62
CA GLN A 143 -17.14 -21.62 -6.58
C GLN A 143 -15.62 -21.49 -6.69
N SER A 144 -15.13 -21.15 -7.88
CA SER A 144 -13.72 -20.84 -8.09
C SER A 144 -13.43 -19.41 -7.63
N VAL A 145 -12.34 -19.24 -6.89
CA VAL A 145 -11.82 -17.96 -6.43
C VAL A 145 -10.47 -17.76 -7.08
N GLU A 146 -10.30 -16.61 -7.74
CA GLU A 146 -9.00 -16.17 -8.27
C GLU A 146 -8.57 -14.89 -7.56
N VAL A 147 -7.37 -14.91 -6.98
CA VAL A 147 -6.74 -13.77 -6.32
C VAL A 147 -5.51 -13.36 -7.10
N ARG A 148 -5.60 -12.22 -7.77
CA ARG A 148 -4.45 -11.62 -8.45
C ARG A 148 -3.46 -11.05 -7.44
N LEU A 149 -2.21 -11.51 -7.49
CA LEU A 149 -1.17 -11.13 -6.53
C LEU A 149 -0.87 -9.63 -6.57
N ALA A 150 -0.83 -9.03 -7.77
CA ALA A 150 -0.66 -7.59 -7.95
C ALA A 150 -1.75 -6.75 -7.24
N ALA A 151 -2.95 -7.31 -7.06
CA ALA A 151 -4.10 -6.67 -6.42
C ALA A 151 -4.25 -7.07 -4.93
N MET A 152 -3.20 -7.57 -4.30
CA MET A 152 -3.17 -7.81 -2.86
C MET A 152 -2.70 -6.58 -2.09
N ARG A 153 -3.35 -6.33 -0.95
CA ARG A 153 -3.02 -5.21 -0.08
C ARG A 153 -1.82 -5.50 0.78
N TRP A 154 -1.08 -4.46 1.12
CA TRP A 154 -0.04 -4.54 2.14
C TRP A 154 -0.64 -4.46 3.54
N SER A 155 -0.09 -5.21 4.49
CA SER A 155 -0.33 -4.98 5.92
C SER A 155 0.19 -3.61 6.34
N ALA A 156 -0.34 -3.09 7.45
CA ALA A 156 0.20 -1.87 8.06
C ALA A 156 1.65 -2.07 8.55
N GLY A 157 2.43 -0.99 8.56
CA GLY A 157 3.78 -0.94 9.11
C GLY A 157 4.85 -1.16 8.05
N ARG A 158 5.41 -2.37 7.98
CA ARG A 158 6.47 -2.71 7.02
C ARG A 158 5.86 -3.13 5.68
N VAL A 159 6.45 -2.64 4.58
CA VAL A 159 6.07 -3.06 3.23
C VAL A 159 6.51 -4.51 2.99
N PRO A 160 5.58 -5.41 2.61
CA PRO A 160 5.88 -6.80 2.32
C PRO A 160 6.65 -6.96 1.00
N GLN A 161 7.41 -8.04 0.87
CA GLN A 161 8.20 -8.40 -0.30
C GLN A 161 7.91 -9.84 -0.72
N TRP A 162 7.67 -10.06 -2.01
CA TRP A 162 7.29 -11.37 -2.55
C TRP A 162 8.39 -12.44 -2.42
N ASP A 163 9.66 -12.03 -2.42
CA ASP A 163 10.83 -12.90 -2.23
C ASP A 163 11.09 -13.24 -0.74
N ALA A 164 10.40 -12.58 0.18
CA ALA A 164 10.47 -12.86 1.62
C ALA A 164 9.27 -13.68 2.15
N VAL A 165 8.31 -13.97 1.27
CA VAL A 165 7.12 -14.76 1.59
C VAL A 165 7.52 -16.20 1.88
N SER A 166 6.95 -16.77 2.93
CA SER A 166 7.12 -18.18 3.26
C SER A 166 5.81 -18.89 3.63
N ARG A 167 4.67 -18.18 3.70
CA ARG A 167 3.41 -18.82 4.09
C ARG A 167 2.24 -18.30 3.26
N LEU A 168 1.29 -19.19 3.01
CA LEU A 168 -0.04 -18.88 2.51
C LEU A 168 -1.04 -19.19 3.64
N GLY A 169 -2.15 -18.46 3.72
CA GLY A 169 -3.19 -18.76 4.68
C GLY A 169 -4.54 -18.19 4.32
N PHE A 170 -5.53 -18.71 5.04
CA PHE A 170 -6.92 -18.35 4.93
C PHE A 170 -7.41 -17.88 6.30
N TYR A 171 -7.95 -16.66 6.36
CA TYR A 171 -8.37 -16.04 7.61
C TYR A 171 -9.85 -15.64 7.53
N LEU A 172 -10.69 -16.17 8.42
CA LEU A 172 -12.11 -15.85 8.50
C LEU A 172 -12.34 -14.59 9.33
N ARG A 173 -12.87 -13.54 8.69
CA ARG A 173 -13.25 -12.28 9.36
C ARG A 173 -14.62 -12.38 10.02
N SER A 174 -15.57 -13.02 9.34
CA SER A 174 -16.92 -13.23 9.85
C SER A 174 -17.04 -14.57 10.55
N LYS A 175 -18.06 -14.71 11.39
CA LYS A 175 -18.56 -16.03 11.80
C LYS A 175 -19.01 -16.78 10.55
N GLY A 176 -18.74 -18.07 10.49
CA GLY A 176 -19.20 -18.91 9.40
C GLY A 176 -18.32 -20.12 9.16
N GLU A 177 -18.64 -20.81 8.08
CA GLU A 177 -18.00 -22.06 7.71
C GLU A 177 -17.74 -22.11 6.21
N VAL A 178 -16.55 -22.55 5.83
CA VAL A 178 -16.14 -22.66 4.42
C VAL A 178 -15.25 -23.88 4.21
N TRP A 179 -15.47 -24.58 3.10
CA TRP A 179 -14.58 -25.61 2.59
C TRP A 179 -13.70 -25.00 1.52
N ILE A 180 -12.43 -25.35 1.53
CA ILE A 180 -11.42 -24.88 0.59
C ILE A 180 -10.73 -26.09 -0.01
N ASP A 181 -10.50 -26.05 -1.32
CA ASP A 181 -9.86 -27.11 -2.06
C ASP A 181 -9.11 -26.58 -3.30
N ASP A 182 -8.31 -27.43 -3.95
CA ASP A 182 -7.61 -27.16 -5.21
C ASP A 182 -6.78 -25.86 -5.18
N VAL A 183 -6.02 -25.64 -4.10
CA VAL A 183 -5.21 -24.43 -3.95
C VAL A 183 -4.01 -24.49 -4.88
N ALA A 184 -3.95 -23.58 -5.83
CA ALA A 184 -2.92 -23.53 -6.86
C ALA A 184 -2.41 -22.10 -7.10
N VAL A 185 -1.29 -22.00 -7.80
CA VAL A 185 -0.72 -20.73 -8.28
C VAL A 185 -0.54 -20.77 -9.79
N ARG A 186 -0.73 -19.63 -10.46
CA ARG A 186 -0.61 -19.50 -11.92
C ARG A 186 0.73 -18.87 -12.31
N PRO A 187 1.69 -19.63 -12.88
CA PRO A 187 2.95 -19.08 -13.36
C PRO A 187 2.71 -18.05 -14.48
N ALA A 188 3.45 -16.96 -14.45
CA ALA A 188 3.41 -15.95 -15.51
C ALA A 188 4.77 -15.25 -15.74
N GLY A 189 5.84 -15.81 -15.18
CA GLY A 189 7.21 -15.34 -15.36
C GLY A 189 7.63 -14.26 -14.34
N PRO A 190 8.83 -13.69 -14.50
CA PRO A 190 9.39 -12.76 -13.51
C PRO A 190 8.52 -11.53 -13.28
N ARG A 191 8.35 -11.15 -12.01
CA ARG A 191 7.54 -9.99 -11.55
C ARG A 191 6.04 -10.08 -11.87
N ALA A 192 5.52 -11.28 -12.15
CA ALA A 192 4.10 -11.52 -12.37
C ALA A 192 3.21 -11.12 -11.17
N ALA A 193 3.76 -11.08 -9.96
CA ALA A 193 3.06 -10.63 -8.76
C ALA A 193 2.92 -9.10 -8.65
N GLN A 194 3.29 -8.36 -9.70
CA GLN A 194 3.28 -6.90 -9.75
C GLN A 194 2.41 -6.42 -10.91
N TRP A 195 1.95 -5.17 -10.84
CA TRP A 195 1.24 -4.54 -11.94
C TRP A 195 2.16 -4.44 -13.16
N SER A 196 1.77 -5.05 -14.27
CA SER A 196 2.43 -4.75 -15.55
C SER A 196 2.11 -3.32 -15.99
N PRO A 197 2.97 -2.70 -16.83
CA PRO A 197 2.69 -1.39 -17.40
C PRO A 197 1.33 -1.32 -18.10
N LYS A 198 0.95 -2.38 -18.83
CA LYS A 198 -0.33 -2.45 -19.56
C LYS A 198 -1.52 -2.48 -18.62
N GLU A 199 -1.48 -3.31 -17.58
CA GLU A 199 -2.57 -3.42 -16.60
C GLU A 199 -2.72 -2.11 -15.81
N LEU A 200 -1.60 -1.51 -15.41
CA LEU A 200 -1.62 -0.23 -14.70
C LEU A 200 -2.15 0.89 -15.58
N ALA A 201 -1.75 0.97 -16.85
CA ALA A 201 -2.29 1.93 -17.81
C ALA A 201 -3.81 1.75 -18.02
N LEU A 202 -4.27 0.50 -18.15
CA LEU A 202 -5.70 0.20 -18.29
C LEU A 202 -6.51 0.63 -17.07
N LEU A 203 -6.01 0.32 -15.87
CA LEU A 203 -6.65 0.72 -14.61
C LEU A 203 -6.65 2.25 -14.41
N ALA A 204 -5.54 2.89 -14.77
CA ALA A 204 -5.34 4.32 -14.64
C ALA A 204 -6.20 5.12 -15.62
N PHE A 205 -6.06 4.88 -16.92
CA PHE A 205 -6.57 5.78 -17.95
C PHE A 205 -7.77 5.20 -18.72
N GLY A 206 -8.15 3.95 -18.47
CA GLY A 206 -9.19 3.25 -19.22
C GLY A 206 -8.73 2.78 -20.60
N ALA A 207 -9.52 1.92 -21.25
CA ALA A 207 -9.12 1.26 -22.50
C ALA A 207 -8.82 2.25 -23.64
N ASP A 208 -9.61 3.32 -23.76
CA ASP A 208 -9.52 4.30 -24.86
C ASP A 208 -8.24 5.15 -24.84
N LYS A 209 -7.66 5.30 -23.65
CA LYS A 209 -6.44 6.09 -23.42
C LYS A 209 -5.22 5.23 -23.14
N ALA A 210 -5.37 4.02 -22.59
CA ALA A 210 -4.24 3.16 -22.21
C ALA A 210 -3.26 2.95 -23.38
N GLY A 211 -3.76 2.69 -24.59
CA GLY A 211 -2.93 2.54 -25.80
C GLY A 211 -2.29 3.84 -26.32
N LYS A 212 -2.69 5.00 -25.78
CA LYS A 212 -2.16 6.33 -26.12
C LYS A 212 -1.24 6.89 -25.03
N THR A 213 -1.07 6.17 -23.92
CA THR A 213 -0.14 6.56 -22.87
C THR A 213 1.28 6.51 -23.39
N ARG A 214 2.13 7.41 -22.90
CA ARG A 214 3.57 7.42 -23.18
C ARG A 214 4.33 6.75 -22.03
N PRO A 215 4.70 5.47 -22.13
CA PRO A 215 5.49 4.82 -21.10
C PRO A 215 6.96 5.25 -21.20
N VAL A 216 7.55 5.67 -20.08
CA VAL A 216 9.00 5.72 -19.92
C VAL A 216 9.37 4.75 -18.80
N ALA A 217 10.11 3.70 -19.15
CA ALA A 217 10.47 2.64 -18.23
C ALA A 217 11.99 2.47 -18.16
N ASN A 218 12.52 2.39 -16.94
CA ASN A 218 13.89 2.02 -16.65
C ASN A 218 13.93 1.15 -15.37
N ASN A 219 15.12 0.89 -14.83
CA ASN A 219 15.27 0.04 -13.65
C ASN A 219 14.65 0.61 -12.36
N ASP A 220 14.47 1.93 -12.27
CA ASP A 220 14.00 2.64 -11.05
C ASP A 220 12.59 3.20 -11.21
N LEU A 221 12.12 3.39 -12.44
CA LEU A 221 10.91 4.15 -12.76
C LEU A 221 10.09 3.46 -13.85
N LEU A 222 8.78 3.43 -13.63
CA LEU A 222 7.75 3.27 -14.64
C LEU A 222 6.90 4.54 -14.62
N LEU A 223 7.09 5.43 -15.58
CA LEU A 223 6.27 6.62 -15.78
C LEU A 223 5.22 6.35 -16.85
N LEU A 224 3.95 6.55 -16.51
CA LEU A 224 2.83 6.51 -17.45
C LEU A 224 2.08 7.83 -17.39
N SER A 225 1.73 8.37 -18.56
CA SER A 225 0.93 9.59 -18.65
C SER A 225 0.06 9.63 -19.89
N ASP A 226 -1.14 10.19 -19.75
CA ASP A 226 -2.01 10.60 -20.85
C ASP A 226 -1.98 12.12 -21.11
N ALA A 227 -1.12 12.88 -20.42
CA ALA A 227 -0.95 14.31 -20.61
C ALA A 227 0.00 14.60 -21.79
N PRO A 228 -0.49 15.14 -22.92
CA PRO A 228 0.33 15.31 -24.12
C PRO A 228 1.45 16.36 -23.95
N GLU A 229 1.26 17.34 -23.06
CA GLU A 229 2.21 18.41 -22.75
C GLU A 229 3.30 17.99 -21.76
N LEU A 230 3.17 16.82 -21.13
CA LEU A 230 4.21 16.30 -20.26
C LEU A 230 5.39 15.81 -21.09
N ASP A 231 6.56 16.43 -20.88
CA ASP A 231 7.83 15.91 -21.35
C ASP A 231 8.28 14.75 -20.43
N ALA A 232 7.83 13.55 -20.77
CA ALA A 232 8.03 12.35 -19.95
C ALA A 232 9.52 11.98 -19.80
N ASP A 233 10.34 12.20 -20.83
CA ASP A 233 11.77 11.91 -20.79
C ASP A 233 12.50 12.88 -19.85
N LYS A 234 12.17 14.17 -19.90
CA LYS A 234 12.71 15.17 -18.97
C LYS A 234 12.32 14.87 -17.53
N LEU A 235 11.07 14.47 -17.27
CA LEU A 235 10.64 14.06 -15.93
C LEU A 235 11.38 12.79 -15.49
N ALA A 236 11.50 11.78 -16.35
CA ALA A 236 12.20 10.54 -16.02
C ALA A 236 13.68 10.77 -15.70
N ALA A 237 14.38 11.58 -16.49
CA ALA A 237 15.77 11.97 -16.23
C ALA A 237 15.92 12.72 -14.89
N HIS A 238 14.95 13.58 -14.56
CA HIS A 238 14.90 14.25 -13.27
C HIS A 238 14.75 13.25 -12.11
N LEU A 239 13.78 12.35 -12.19
CA LEU A 239 13.52 11.36 -11.14
C LEU A 239 14.65 10.35 -10.99
N ALA A 240 15.40 10.04 -12.05
CA ALA A 240 16.61 9.25 -11.96
C ALA A 240 17.67 9.92 -11.07
N ARG A 241 17.86 11.25 -11.16
CA ARG A 241 18.76 12.00 -10.27
C ARG A 241 18.25 12.01 -8.82
N VAL A 242 16.93 12.10 -8.63
CA VAL A 242 16.30 12.00 -7.31
C VAL A 242 16.59 10.62 -6.71
N ALA A 243 16.36 9.54 -7.47
CA ALA A 243 16.62 8.18 -7.03
C ALA A 243 18.10 7.97 -6.66
N GLN A 244 19.03 8.46 -7.49
CA GLN A 244 20.46 8.43 -7.18
C GLN A 244 20.79 9.13 -5.85
N ALA A 245 20.18 10.29 -5.59
CA ALA A 245 20.36 10.99 -4.32
C ALA A 245 19.81 10.18 -3.13
N VAL A 246 18.66 9.52 -3.30
CA VAL A 246 18.09 8.62 -2.27
C VAL A 246 19.00 7.43 -2.02
N TYR A 247 19.50 6.78 -3.06
CA TYR A 247 20.42 5.64 -2.93
C TYR A 247 21.76 6.02 -2.31
N ALA A 248 22.25 7.23 -2.56
CA ALA A 248 23.48 7.72 -1.94
C ALA A 248 23.31 7.90 -0.42
N ASP A 249 22.16 8.38 0.03
CA ASP A 249 21.86 8.54 1.47
C ASP A 249 21.52 7.18 2.13
N PHE A 250 21.10 6.17 1.35
CA PHE A 250 20.71 4.83 1.84
C PHE A 250 21.33 3.67 1.04
N PRO A 251 22.67 3.48 1.09
CA PRO A 251 23.34 2.41 0.34
C PRO A 251 22.88 1.00 0.72
N GLN A 252 22.35 0.81 1.94
CA GLN A 252 21.79 -0.45 2.43
C GLN A 252 20.45 -0.84 1.80
N ALA A 253 19.80 0.04 1.03
CA ALA A 253 18.56 -0.23 0.32
C ALA A 253 18.64 -1.42 -0.66
N GLY A 254 19.84 -1.94 -0.93
CA GLY A 254 20.07 -3.14 -1.74
C GLY A 254 19.83 -2.92 -3.23
N ALA A 255 19.99 -4.01 -4.01
CA ALA A 255 19.74 -3.99 -5.45
C ALA A 255 18.26 -3.69 -5.77
N ARG A 256 18.04 -2.98 -6.88
CA ARG A 256 16.75 -2.40 -7.32
C ARG A 256 15.66 -3.46 -7.44
N ARG A 257 14.65 -3.39 -6.56
CA ARG A 257 13.53 -4.35 -6.47
C ARG A 257 12.31 -3.81 -7.20
N ALA A 258 12.31 -3.97 -8.53
CA ALA A 258 11.32 -3.49 -9.48
C ALA A 258 11.16 -1.95 -9.57
N PRO A 259 10.79 -1.42 -10.74
CA PRO A 259 10.60 0.01 -10.92
C PRO A 259 9.43 0.55 -10.10
N VAL A 260 9.57 1.77 -9.60
CA VAL A 260 8.52 2.51 -8.92
C VAL A 260 7.57 3.12 -9.96
N GLY A 261 6.26 2.98 -9.77
CA GLY A 261 5.27 3.57 -10.67
C GLY A 261 5.04 5.05 -10.36
N LEU A 262 5.07 5.91 -11.37
CA LEU A 262 4.52 7.28 -11.34
C LEU A 262 3.47 7.42 -12.45
N LEU A 263 2.25 7.80 -12.05
CA LEU A 263 1.15 8.08 -12.97
C LEU A 263 0.86 9.57 -12.99
N VAL A 264 0.93 10.20 -14.16
CA VAL A 264 0.59 11.62 -14.33
C VAL A 264 -0.62 11.73 -15.25
N PHE A 265 -1.75 12.13 -14.68
CA PHE A 265 -3.01 12.30 -15.40
C PHE A 265 -3.09 13.66 -16.08
N ALA A 266 -3.68 13.74 -17.26
CA ALA A 266 -3.97 15.03 -17.92
C ALA A 266 -4.95 15.87 -17.11
N ASP A 267 -5.90 15.22 -16.43
CA ASP A 267 -6.97 15.86 -15.68
C ASP A 267 -6.92 15.53 -14.17
N ARG A 268 -7.26 16.52 -13.33
CA ARG A 268 -7.26 16.36 -11.86
C ARG A 268 -8.33 15.38 -11.39
N LYS A 269 -9.52 15.41 -11.98
CA LYS A 269 -10.62 14.52 -11.58
C LYS A 269 -10.28 13.07 -11.94
N GLU A 270 -9.68 12.81 -13.09
CA GLU A 270 -9.25 11.45 -13.46
C GLU A 270 -8.20 10.87 -12.49
N TYR A 271 -7.24 11.70 -12.06
CA TYR A 271 -6.31 11.37 -10.98
C TYR A 271 -7.04 10.99 -9.68
N GLN A 272 -8.01 11.81 -9.27
CA GLN A 272 -8.78 11.56 -8.04
C GLN A 272 -9.62 10.27 -8.13
N ASP A 273 -10.24 10.03 -9.28
CA ASP A 273 -11.05 8.84 -9.54
C ASP A 273 -10.18 7.57 -9.65
N PHE A 274 -8.92 7.67 -10.09
CA PHE A 274 -7.99 6.53 -10.11
C PHE A 274 -7.78 5.94 -8.72
N THR A 275 -7.60 6.77 -7.69
CA THR A 275 -7.44 6.28 -6.31
C THR A 275 -8.64 5.44 -5.87
N LEU A 276 -9.85 5.80 -6.30
CA LEU A 276 -11.07 5.02 -6.02
C LEU A 276 -11.07 3.70 -6.81
N ARG A 277 -10.70 3.74 -8.10
CA ARG A 277 -10.56 2.52 -8.94
C ARG A 277 -9.54 1.55 -8.35
N LEU A 278 -8.36 2.03 -7.99
CA LEU A 278 -7.31 1.23 -7.38
C LEU A 278 -7.73 0.68 -6.02
N ALA A 279 -8.42 1.45 -5.18
CA ALA A 279 -8.93 0.96 -3.90
C ALA A 279 -9.97 -0.16 -4.08
N ASN A 280 -10.89 0.00 -5.03
CA ASN A 280 -11.86 -1.04 -5.38
C ASN A 280 -11.16 -2.29 -5.90
N GLU A 281 -10.18 -2.11 -6.80
CA GLU A 281 -9.37 -3.19 -7.33
C GLU A 281 -8.59 -3.90 -6.24
N LEU A 282 -8.23 -3.21 -5.14
CA LEU A 282 -7.61 -3.73 -3.92
C LEU A 282 -8.61 -4.27 -2.87
N ALA A 283 -9.91 -4.34 -3.18
CA ALA A 283 -10.99 -4.70 -2.23
C ALA A 283 -10.93 -3.87 -0.93
N SER A 284 -10.63 -2.58 -1.08
CA SER A 284 -10.55 -1.58 -0.02
C SER A 284 -11.57 -0.47 -0.27
N GLN A 285 -11.72 0.39 0.72
CA GLN A 285 -12.40 1.67 0.58
C GLN A 285 -11.35 2.78 0.56
N ALA A 286 -11.62 3.83 -0.22
CA ALA A 286 -10.85 5.06 -0.23
C ALA A 286 -11.78 6.24 -0.52
N THR A 287 -11.30 7.43 -0.19
CA THR A 287 -11.91 8.68 -0.62
C THR A 287 -11.02 9.36 -1.65
N ALA A 288 -11.62 10.18 -2.51
CA ALA A 288 -10.86 10.95 -3.49
C ALA A 288 -9.84 11.84 -2.76
N PRO A 289 -8.56 11.80 -3.14
CA PRO A 289 -7.54 12.62 -2.50
C PRO A 289 -7.81 14.11 -2.75
N LYS A 290 -7.67 14.92 -1.69
CA LYS A 290 -7.78 16.39 -1.80
C LYS A 290 -6.44 17.03 -2.17
N SER A 291 -5.34 16.33 -1.90
CA SER A 291 -3.98 16.72 -2.22
C SER A 291 -3.72 16.70 -3.73
N ASP A 292 -2.65 17.37 -4.12
CA ASP A 292 -2.19 17.47 -5.50
C ASP A 292 -1.48 16.23 -6.02
N GLY A 293 -1.05 15.37 -5.10
CA GLY A 293 -0.49 14.05 -5.37
C GLY A 293 -0.88 13.09 -4.26
N TYR A 294 -0.78 11.79 -4.56
CA TYR A 294 -1.05 10.73 -3.61
C TYR A 294 -0.25 9.48 -3.98
N THR A 295 0.28 8.80 -2.98
CA THR A 295 1.01 7.54 -3.14
C THR A 295 0.27 6.41 -2.46
N LEU A 296 -0.04 5.35 -3.20
CA LEU A 296 -0.70 4.14 -2.67
C LEU A 296 0.06 2.89 -3.11
N GLN A 297 0.52 2.08 -2.15
CA GLN A 297 1.24 0.81 -2.40
C GLN A 297 2.39 0.92 -3.40
N GLY A 298 3.19 1.98 -3.28
CA GLY A 298 4.34 2.21 -4.15
C GLY A 298 3.98 2.66 -5.57
N ILE A 299 2.75 3.12 -5.78
CA ILE A 299 2.31 3.81 -7.00
C ILE A 299 2.10 5.27 -6.64
N ALA A 300 3.01 6.13 -7.10
CA ALA A 300 2.90 7.58 -7.00
C ALA A 300 1.93 8.11 -8.07
N THR A 301 1.10 9.08 -7.73
CA THR A 301 0.10 9.64 -8.64
C THR A 301 -0.03 11.14 -8.49
N SER A 302 -0.28 11.85 -9.58
CA SER A 302 -0.62 13.27 -9.61
C SER A 302 -1.21 13.64 -10.99
N TYR A 303 -1.55 14.90 -11.20
CA TYR A 303 -2.04 15.42 -12.48
C TYR A 303 -1.10 16.47 -13.07
N TYR A 304 -1.19 16.69 -14.37
CA TYR A 304 -0.48 17.73 -15.08
C TYR A 304 -1.08 19.10 -14.76
N HIS A 305 -0.22 20.04 -14.34
CA HIS A 305 -0.64 21.42 -14.07
C HIS A 305 0.17 22.37 -14.97
N PRO A 306 -0.44 23.01 -15.98
CA PRO A 306 0.29 23.78 -16.99
C PRO A 306 1.22 24.86 -16.44
N GLN A 307 0.83 25.54 -15.35
CA GLN A 307 1.66 26.58 -14.74
C GLN A 307 2.87 26.02 -13.97
N ALA A 308 2.79 24.78 -13.48
CA ALA A 308 3.89 24.13 -12.79
C ALA A 308 4.79 23.33 -13.75
N GLY A 309 4.22 22.89 -14.87
CA GLY A 309 4.91 22.21 -15.95
C GLY A 309 5.41 20.81 -15.58
N THR A 310 6.31 20.30 -16.42
CA THR A 310 6.83 18.92 -16.37
C THR A 310 7.54 18.56 -15.06
N LEU A 311 8.21 19.53 -14.44
CA LEU A 311 9.03 19.31 -13.24
C LEU A 311 8.31 19.78 -11.98
N ARG A 312 6.98 19.60 -11.90
CA ARG A 312 6.20 19.95 -10.72
C ARG A 312 6.79 19.28 -9.46
N PRO A 313 7.02 20.03 -8.36
CA PRO A 313 7.63 19.49 -7.14
C PRO A 313 6.89 18.28 -6.55
N THR A 314 5.56 18.29 -6.62
CA THR A 314 4.70 17.18 -6.16
C THR A 314 5.07 15.83 -6.78
N TYR A 315 5.52 15.79 -8.04
CA TYR A 315 5.96 14.53 -8.66
C TYR A 315 7.17 13.94 -7.96
N THR A 316 8.10 14.81 -7.52
CA THR A 316 9.28 14.40 -6.76
C THR A 316 8.88 13.90 -5.37
N HIS A 317 7.97 14.60 -4.69
CA HIS A 317 7.47 14.23 -3.36
C HIS A 317 6.83 12.83 -3.36
N GLU A 318 5.85 12.61 -4.24
CA GLU A 318 5.15 11.32 -4.32
C GLU A 318 6.08 10.20 -4.81
N TYR A 319 6.95 10.47 -5.79
CA TYR A 319 7.92 9.49 -6.25
C TYR A 319 8.84 9.03 -5.12
N VAL A 320 9.29 9.94 -4.25
CA VAL A 320 10.13 9.60 -3.11
C VAL A 320 9.39 8.70 -2.12
N HIS A 321 8.11 8.96 -1.82
CA HIS A 321 7.33 8.04 -0.98
C HIS A 321 7.30 6.62 -1.53
N ALA A 322 7.01 6.51 -2.82
CA ALA A 322 6.91 5.23 -3.50
C ALA A 322 8.27 4.51 -3.56
N LEU A 323 9.36 5.27 -3.77
CA LEU A 323 10.72 4.76 -3.74
C LEU A 323 11.12 4.27 -2.34
N LEU A 324 10.93 5.08 -1.29
CA LEU A 324 11.23 4.69 0.10
C LEU A 324 10.44 3.47 0.55
N GLY A 325 9.18 3.35 0.11
CA GLY A 325 8.36 2.16 0.38
C GLY A 325 8.94 0.89 -0.24
N ARG A 326 9.52 0.99 -1.44
CA ARG A 326 10.14 -0.15 -2.13
C ARG A 326 11.53 -0.48 -1.60
N THR A 327 12.33 0.54 -1.27
CA THR A 327 13.76 0.39 -0.94
C THR A 327 14.00 0.18 0.55
N LEU A 328 13.33 0.95 1.40
CA LEU A 328 13.48 0.90 2.86
C LEU A 328 12.35 0.11 3.54
N ARG A 329 11.37 -0.35 2.76
CA ARG A 329 10.21 -1.09 3.24
C ARG A 329 9.35 -0.31 4.23
N LEU A 330 9.38 1.03 4.13
CA LEU A 330 8.62 1.93 5.00
C LEU A 330 7.28 2.26 4.36
N GLN A 331 6.17 1.93 5.01
CA GLN A 331 4.87 2.35 4.51
C GLN A 331 4.63 3.84 4.83
N ASN A 332 4.17 4.61 3.84
CA ASN A 332 3.68 5.96 4.09
C ASN A 332 2.27 5.92 4.70
N SER A 333 2.15 6.51 5.89
CA SER A 333 0.92 6.78 6.65
C SER A 333 0.81 8.26 7.05
N GLY A 334 1.57 9.14 6.38
CA GLY A 334 1.62 10.59 6.61
C GLY A 334 2.47 11.00 7.82
N GLU A 335 3.36 10.13 8.28
CA GLU A 335 4.21 10.28 9.46
C GLU A 335 5.55 10.96 9.17
N TRP A 336 6.25 11.37 10.23
CA TRP A 336 7.39 12.29 10.13
C TRP A 336 8.53 11.79 9.25
N LEU A 337 8.81 10.48 9.22
CA LEU A 337 9.97 9.96 8.51
C LEU A 337 9.77 9.99 6.99
N GLN A 338 8.65 9.43 6.50
CA GLN A 338 8.32 9.46 5.08
C GLN A 338 8.10 10.88 4.57
N GLU A 339 7.29 11.69 5.28
CA GLU A 339 7.03 13.07 4.88
C GLU A 339 8.29 13.94 4.97
N GLY A 340 9.08 13.78 6.03
CA GLY A 340 10.33 14.51 6.20
C GLY A 340 11.35 14.21 5.10
N LEU A 341 11.52 12.94 4.73
CA LEU A 341 12.39 12.54 3.63
C LEU A 341 11.86 13.04 2.28
N ALA A 342 10.56 12.85 1.99
CA ALA A 342 9.95 13.32 0.75
C ALA A 342 10.13 14.83 0.55
N VAL A 343 9.87 15.64 1.58
CA VAL A 343 10.05 17.09 1.55
C VAL A 343 11.53 17.47 1.43
N ARG A 344 12.44 16.75 2.11
CA ARG A 344 13.89 16.99 1.99
C ARG A 344 14.35 16.84 0.53
N TYR A 345 14.00 15.74 -0.12
CA TYR A 345 14.38 15.51 -1.51
C TYR A 345 13.63 16.45 -2.45
N GLN A 346 12.35 16.74 -2.21
CA GLN A 346 11.64 17.76 -2.97
C GLN A 346 12.39 19.10 -2.95
N LEU A 347 12.75 19.61 -1.76
CA LEU A 347 13.42 20.91 -1.63
C LEU A 347 14.87 20.92 -2.13
N ARG A 348 15.56 19.77 -2.11
CA ARG A 348 16.89 19.62 -2.72
C ARG A 348 16.85 19.87 -4.22
N PHE A 349 15.79 19.45 -4.89
CA PHE A 349 15.64 19.51 -6.34
C PHE A 349 14.73 20.65 -6.82
N HIS A 350 13.87 21.16 -5.94
CA HIS A 350 12.95 22.27 -6.16
C HIS A 350 13.04 23.25 -4.98
N PRO A 351 14.13 24.02 -4.88
CA PRO A 351 14.33 24.93 -3.77
C PRO A 351 13.20 25.96 -3.66
N GLN A 352 12.74 26.20 -2.43
CA GLN A 352 11.77 27.25 -2.12
C GLN A 352 12.48 28.40 -1.39
N ALA A 353 12.34 29.62 -1.90
CA ALA A 353 13.07 30.78 -1.40
C ALA A 353 12.77 31.10 0.08
N ASN A 354 11.55 30.84 0.54
CA ASN A 354 11.10 31.16 1.89
C ASN A 354 11.30 30.03 2.92
N VAL A 355 11.92 28.89 2.55
CA VAL A 355 12.06 27.77 3.50
C VAL A 355 12.85 28.14 4.75
N GLY A 356 13.92 28.93 4.60
CA GLY A 356 14.72 29.40 5.73
C GLY A 356 13.94 30.34 6.66
N GLU A 357 13.04 31.16 6.10
CA GLU A 357 12.15 32.01 6.89
C GLU A 357 11.14 31.19 7.68
N ILE A 358 10.49 30.20 7.05
CA ILE A 358 9.55 29.28 7.72
C ILE A 358 10.24 28.58 8.91
N ILE A 359 11.46 28.08 8.70
CA ILE A 359 12.23 27.41 9.76
C ILE A 359 12.55 28.40 10.89
N ARG A 360 13.02 29.61 10.59
CA ARG A 360 13.33 30.63 11.61
C ARG A 360 12.10 31.02 12.42
N GLN A 361 10.96 31.25 11.77
CA GLN A 361 9.70 31.52 12.46
C GLN A 361 9.30 30.35 13.35
N GLY A 362 9.41 29.12 12.84
CA GLY A 362 9.13 27.89 13.58
C GLY A 362 10.03 27.65 14.79
N LEU A 363 11.29 28.08 14.73
CA LEU A 363 12.21 28.03 15.87
C LEU A 363 11.93 29.12 16.91
N GLY A 364 11.55 30.32 16.46
CA GLY A 364 11.29 31.49 17.30
C GLY A 364 9.98 31.44 18.08
N ASP A 365 8.97 30.70 17.58
CA ASP A 365 7.68 30.56 18.24
C ASP A 365 7.32 29.09 18.46
N ALA A 366 7.22 28.69 19.73
CA ALA A 366 6.87 27.33 20.15
C ALA A 366 5.50 26.88 19.63
N ASN A 367 4.56 27.79 19.33
CA ASN A 367 3.26 27.46 18.76
C ASN A 367 3.34 27.01 17.29
N PHE A 368 4.44 27.33 16.59
CA PHE A 368 4.65 26.96 15.19
C PHE A 368 5.37 25.62 15.02
N ARG A 369 5.79 24.98 16.12
CA ARG A 369 6.43 23.66 16.12
C ARG A 369 5.76 22.73 17.12
N LEU A 370 6.06 21.44 17.00
CA LEU A 370 5.70 20.43 18.00
C LEU A 370 6.96 20.05 18.80
N PRO A 371 6.83 19.63 20.07
CA PRO A 371 7.91 18.88 20.72
C PRO A 371 8.30 17.66 19.85
N LEU A 372 9.59 17.32 19.78
CA LEU A 372 10.01 16.22 18.90
C LEU A 372 9.40 14.87 19.28
N ALA A 373 9.17 14.64 20.58
CA ALA A 373 8.46 13.45 21.06
C ALA A 373 7.03 13.33 20.51
N THR A 374 6.37 14.46 20.24
CA THR A 374 5.03 14.50 19.63
C THR A 374 5.09 14.36 18.12
N LEU A 375 6.06 15.02 17.48
CA LEU A 375 6.28 14.96 16.03
C LEU A 375 6.63 13.53 15.58
N CYS A 376 7.49 12.86 16.35
CA CYS A 376 8.12 11.60 15.98
C CYS A 376 7.51 10.36 16.67
N ASN A 377 6.20 10.40 16.98
CA ASN A 377 5.49 9.33 17.71
C ASN A 377 4.83 8.26 16.80
N GLY A 378 5.15 8.27 15.50
CA GLY A 378 4.58 7.35 14.52
C GLY A 378 3.18 7.69 14.01
N ARG A 379 2.57 8.80 14.43
CA ARG A 379 1.27 9.27 13.92
C ARG A 379 1.44 10.21 12.72
N SER A 380 0.35 10.41 11.99
CA SER A 380 0.32 11.39 10.90
C SER A 380 0.61 12.79 11.41
N VAL A 381 1.46 13.50 10.66
CA VAL A 381 1.90 14.86 10.96
C VAL A 381 1.09 15.84 10.12
N PRO A 382 0.58 16.94 10.69
CA PRO A 382 -0.12 17.94 9.88
C PRO A 382 0.85 18.62 8.90
N MET A 383 0.34 18.96 7.71
CA MET A 383 1.12 19.51 6.59
C MET A 383 1.91 20.78 6.98
N ASN A 384 1.37 21.61 7.87
CA ASN A 384 2.05 22.81 8.39
C ASN A 384 3.23 22.50 9.35
N ARG A 385 3.56 21.23 9.55
CA ARG A 385 4.73 20.74 10.31
C ARG A 385 5.69 19.90 9.45
N TYR A 386 5.45 19.79 8.15
CA TYR A 386 6.34 19.08 7.23
C TYR A 386 7.74 19.68 7.16
N TRP A 387 7.87 21.01 7.33
CA TRP A 387 9.18 21.66 7.46
C TRP A 387 9.97 21.11 8.66
N GLN A 388 9.28 20.81 9.76
CA GLN A 388 9.90 20.31 10.99
C GLN A 388 10.33 18.85 10.82
N ALA A 389 9.45 18.02 10.25
CA ALA A 389 9.77 16.64 9.90
C ALA A 389 10.98 16.56 8.94
N MET A 390 11.02 17.45 7.94
CA MET A 390 12.12 17.57 7.00
C MET A 390 13.43 17.92 7.67
N THR A 391 13.46 18.91 8.57
CA THR A 391 14.71 19.30 9.24
C THR A 391 15.20 18.25 10.23
N VAL A 392 14.31 17.46 10.84
CA VAL A 392 14.70 16.28 11.62
C VAL A 392 15.35 15.23 10.73
N ALA A 393 14.72 14.87 9.60
CA ALA A 393 15.29 13.91 8.66
C ALA A 393 16.64 14.39 8.10
N ASP A 394 16.74 15.67 7.76
CA ASP A 394 17.97 16.29 7.28
C ASP A 394 19.09 16.29 8.34
N MET A 395 18.76 16.55 9.62
CA MET A 395 19.71 16.41 10.72
C MET A 395 20.15 14.95 10.88
N LEU A 396 19.23 13.99 10.92
CA LEU A 396 19.57 12.58 11.09
C LEU A 396 20.53 12.09 10.00
N LEU A 397 20.37 12.56 8.76
CA LEU A 397 21.25 12.21 7.65
C LEU A 397 22.57 13.00 7.62
N GLY A 398 22.59 14.24 8.11
CA GLY A 398 23.73 15.14 7.97
C GLY A 398 24.58 15.33 9.23
N HIS A 399 24.04 15.07 10.42
CA HIS A 399 24.74 15.28 11.68
C HIS A 399 25.67 14.10 11.98
N GLU A 400 26.93 14.38 12.33
CA GLU A 400 27.97 13.36 12.49
C GLU A 400 27.59 12.27 13.51
N ARG A 401 26.96 12.68 14.63
CA ARG A 401 26.49 11.76 15.68
C ARG A 401 25.43 10.77 15.20
N TYR A 402 24.55 11.19 14.30
CA TYR A 402 23.31 10.45 13.96
C TYR A 402 23.40 9.73 12.62
N SER A 403 24.05 10.33 11.62
CA SER A 403 24.14 9.80 10.25
C SER A 403 24.61 8.34 10.18
N LYS A 404 25.65 8.01 10.95
CA LYS A 404 26.21 6.63 11.02
C LYS A 404 25.23 5.62 11.63
N ARG A 405 24.21 6.07 12.36
CA ARG A 405 23.21 5.23 13.06
C ARG A 405 21.91 5.08 12.27
N VAL A 406 21.71 5.87 11.22
CA VAL A 406 20.50 5.83 10.38
C VAL A 406 20.22 4.43 9.84
N PRO A 407 21.18 3.64 9.33
CA PRO A 407 20.89 2.28 8.87
C PRO A 407 20.30 1.39 9.97
N ALA A 408 20.86 1.43 11.18
CA ALA A 408 20.36 0.67 12.31
C ALA A 408 18.97 1.17 12.78
N LEU A 409 18.74 2.48 12.72
CA LEU A 409 17.44 3.07 13.05
C LEU A 409 16.35 2.61 12.09
N LEU A 410 16.63 2.63 10.78
CA LEU A 410 15.69 2.21 9.75
C LEU A 410 15.33 0.72 9.90
N GLU A 411 16.30 -0.13 10.20
CA GLU A 411 16.06 -1.54 10.47
C GLU A 411 15.19 -1.74 11.72
N ALA A 412 15.46 -1.00 12.80
CA ALA A 412 14.67 -1.06 14.03
C ALA A 412 13.21 -0.61 13.81
N ILE A 413 13.00 0.49 13.08
CA ILE A 413 11.67 1.00 12.68
C ILE A 413 10.95 -0.02 11.81
N SER A 414 11.63 -0.58 10.82
CA SER A 414 11.09 -1.60 9.91
C SER A 414 10.63 -2.85 10.68
N LYS A 415 11.45 -3.33 11.62
CA LYS A 415 11.11 -4.46 12.49
C LYS A 415 9.96 -4.16 13.45
N ALA A 416 9.87 -2.93 13.95
CA ALA A 416 8.78 -2.49 14.82
C ALA A 416 7.46 -2.31 14.05
N GLY A 417 7.52 -2.05 12.74
CA GLY A 417 6.36 -1.70 11.93
C GLY A 417 5.77 -0.34 12.33
N SER A 418 6.58 0.54 12.91
CA SER A 418 6.19 1.87 13.41
C SER A 418 7.37 2.82 13.31
N THR A 419 7.11 4.07 12.96
CA THR A 419 8.13 5.15 12.97
C THR A 419 8.15 5.93 14.28
N ASP A 420 7.50 5.42 15.33
CA ASP A 420 7.69 5.94 16.68
C ASP A 420 9.16 5.84 17.08
N LEU A 421 9.81 6.98 17.20
CA LEU A 421 11.24 7.07 17.46
C LEU A 421 11.57 6.82 18.94
N GLY A 422 10.60 6.98 19.85
CA GLY A 422 10.81 6.87 21.30
C GLY A 422 11.51 5.57 21.74
N PRO A 423 10.99 4.39 21.35
CA PRO A 423 11.61 3.09 21.64
C PRO A 423 13.02 2.90 21.08
N HIS A 424 13.46 3.75 20.16
CA HIS A 424 14.74 3.63 19.44
C HIS A 424 15.78 4.69 19.85
N LEU A 425 15.38 5.72 20.60
CA LEU A 425 16.30 6.81 20.98
C LEU A 425 17.51 6.33 21.75
N GLN A 426 17.31 5.66 22.88
CA GLN A 426 18.42 5.17 23.69
C GLN A 426 19.12 3.96 23.05
N PRO A 427 18.42 2.88 22.63
CA PRO A 427 19.10 1.66 22.17
C PRO A 427 19.75 1.79 20.80
N VAL A 428 19.36 2.77 19.97
CA VAL A 428 19.90 2.95 18.61
C VAL A 428 20.62 4.27 18.46
N LEU A 429 19.96 5.39 18.80
CA LEU A 429 20.55 6.73 18.64
C LEU A 429 21.46 7.16 19.81
N GLU A 430 21.47 6.40 20.91
CA GLU A 430 22.22 6.71 22.14
C GLU A 430 22.03 8.16 22.59
N THR A 431 20.77 8.58 22.66
CA THR A 431 20.38 9.94 23.07
C THR A 431 19.04 9.94 23.79
N SER A 432 18.71 11.07 24.42
CA SER A 432 17.38 11.35 24.98
C SER A 432 16.60 12.32 24.10
N TRP A 433 15.30 12.46 24.35
CA TRP A 433 14.46 13.46 23.66
C TRP A 433 14.99 14.88 23.85
N GLU A 434 15.39 15.23 25.07
CA GLU A 434 15.94 16.54 25.40
C GLU A 434 17.20 16.85 24.58
N HIS A 435 18.16 15.92 24.56
CA HIS A 435 19.38 16.09 23.77
C HIS A 435 19.11 16.09 22.27
N LEU A 436 18.22 15.24 21.76
CA LEU A 436 17.86 15.24 20.33
C LEU A 436 17.21 16.56 19.92
N GLU A 437 16.33 17.12 20.74
CA GLU A 437 15.68 18.41 20.46
C GLU A 437 16.68 19.57 20.52
N ALA A 438 17.63 19.55 21.46
CA ALA A 438 18.72 20.51 21.51
C ALA A 438 19.61 20.43 20.25
N ASP A 439 20.07 19.23 19.89
CA ASP A 439 20.90 18.98 18.70
C ASP A 439 20.16 19.41 17.41
N TRP A 440 18.85 19.14 17.32
CA TRP A 440 18.02 19.56 16.19
C TRP A 440 17.88 21.08 16.06
N ARG A 441 17.67 21.78 17.17
CA ARG A 441 17.61 23.25 17.15
C ARG A 441 18.94 23.84 16.69
N LEU A 442 20.05 23.39 17.27
CA LEU A 442 21.40 23.84 16.89
C LEU A 442 21.70 23.55 15.41
N TRP A 443 21.33 22.37 14.92
CA TRP A 443 21.43 22.03 13.50
C TRP A 443 20.66 23.02 12.62
N CYS A 444 19.41 23.31 12.98
CA CYS A 444 18.58 24.21 12.21
C CYS A 444 19.12 25.65 12.21
N GLU A 445 19.55 26.13 13.37
CA GLU A 445 20.15 27.46 13.54
C GLU A 445 21.39 27.60 12.67
N LYS A 446 22.34 26.66 12.77
CA LYS A 446 23.57 26.67 11.96
C LYS A 446 23.30 26.59 10.46
N LYS A 447 22.45 25.65 10.03
CA LYS A 447 22.28 25.35 8.60
C LYS A 447 21.37 26.33 7.86
N TYR A 448 20.36 26.89 8.54
CA TYR A 448 19.30 27.67 7.91
C TYR A 448 19.26 29.15 8.33
N GLN A 449 20.08 29.60 9.30
CA GLN A 449 20.23 31.04 9.56
C GLN A 449 21.25 31.73 8.65
N GLU A 450 22.31 31.05 8.23
CA GLU A 450 23.44 31.67 7.50
C GLU A 450 23.19 31.91 6.00
N ARG A 451 22.24 31.20 5.38
CA ARG A 451 22.08 31.14 3.91
C ARG A 451 21.41 32.37 3.22
N ASN A 452 21.10 33.42 3.96
CA ASN A 452 20.48 34.66 3.42
C ASN A 452 21.33 35.93 3.67
N ARG A 453 22.60 35.78 4.07
CA ARG A 453 23.62 36.83 3.87
C ARG A 453 24.43 36.47 2.64
#